data_AF-A0A0B2SD90-F1
#
_entry.id   AF-A0A0B2SD90-F1
#
_cell.length_a   1.000
_cell.length_b   1.000
_cell.length_c   1.000
_cell.angle_alpha   90.00
_cell.angle_beta   90.00
_cell.angle_gamma   90.00
#
_symmetry.space_group_name_H-M   'P 1'
#
loop_
_entity.id
_entity.type
_entity.pdbx_description
1 polymer ?
#
loop_
_entity_poly.entity_id
_entity_poly.type
_entity_poly.pdbx_seq_one_letter_code
_entity_poly.pdbx_strand_id
1 'polypeptide(L)'
;QSTLSRNFSDHCPIILRSTVIDWGPKPFRVLDCWLSDSSFKETVKNCWLSSRLPGWGGFVLKEKIKILKQKLKIWNKESYGDTLKKVIKIEEELNKLEEETIHRQLSAEEESKRKQLQEALWVAAHAHESLLRQKARLRWIKLGDCNSRYF
;
A
#
# COMPACT_ATOMS: atom_id res chain seq x y z
N GLN A 1 28.69 9.22 0.38
CA GLN A 1 28.20 10.57 0.00
C GLN A 1 29.40 11.38 -0.44
N SER A 2 29.32 12.11 -1.56
CA SER A 2 30.40 12.97 -2.05
C SER A 2 29.82 14.29 -2.55
N THR A 3 30.49 15.41 -2.27
CA THR A 3 30.12 16.74 -2.77
C THR A 3 30.67 16.95 -4.18
N LEU A 4 29.85 17.46 -5.10
CA LEU A 4 30.32 17.85 -6.44
C LEU A 4 31.13 19.15 -6.38
N SER A 5 31.98 19.36 -7.39
CA SER A 5 32.73 20.61 -7.54
C SER A 5 31.77 21.79 -7.70
N ARG A 6 32.02 22.84 -6.93
CA ARG A 6 31.32 24.12 -7.06
C ARG A 6 31.78 24.82 -8.33
N ASN A 7 30.82 25.14 -9.20
CA ASN A 7 31.01 26.08 -10.30
C ASN A 7 30.36 27.43 -9.90
N PHE A 8 29.70 28.13 -10.82
CA PHE A 8 29.12 29.47 -10.61
C PHE A 8 27.93 29.55 -9.63
N SER A 9 27.48 28.43 -9.06
CA SER A 9 26.40 28.38 -8.08
C SER A 9 26.96 28.19 -6.68
N ASP A 10 26.42 28.92 -5.72
CA ASP A 10 26.66 28.79 -4.29
C ASP A 10 26.04 27.51 -3.68
N HIS A 11 25.09 26.90 -4.39
CA HIS A 11 24.57 25.57 -4.07
C HIS A 11 25.67 24.51 -4.11
N CYS A 12 25.68 23.61 -3.11
CA CYS A 12 26.62 22.49 -3.02
C CYS A 12 25.85 21.19 -3.30
N PRO A 13 25.83 20.69 -4.55
CA PRO A 13 25.10 19.47 -4.87
C PRO A 13 25.78 18.28 -4.20
N ILE A 14 24.97 17.48 -3.50
CA ILE A 14 25.43 16.28 -2.80
C ILE A 14 25.08 15.06 -3.66
N ILE A 15 26.09 14.26 -4.03
CA ILE A 15 25.87 12.92 -4.60
C ILE A 15 25.72 11.93 -3.44
N LEU A 16 24.52 11.35 -3.36
CA LEU A 16 24.24 10.19 -2.53
C LEU A 16 24.39 8.93 -3.40
N ARG A 17 25.47 8.17 -3.19
CA ARG A 17 25.54 6.79 -3.67
C ARG A 17 24.86 5.91 -2.64
N SER A 18 23.67 5.42 -2.97
CA SER A 18 22.99 4.41 -2.17
C SER A 18 23.42 3.03 -2.67
N THR A 19 24.13 2.27 -1.86
CA THR A 19 24.25 0.83 -2.08
C THR A 19 22.95 0.15 -1.63
N VAL A 20 22.57 -0.95 -2.27
CA VAL A 20 21.46 -1.78 -1.79
C VAL A 20 21.97 -2.54 -0.57
N ILE A 21 21.69 -2.01 0.62
CA ILE A 21 22.03 -2.65 1.89
C ILE A 21 20.82 -3.47 2.33
N ASP A 22 21.01 -4.78 2.49
CA ASP A 22 20.01 -5.64 3.11
C ASP A 22 20.06 -5.47 4.63
N TRP A 23 19.05 -4.79 5.18
CA TRP A 23 18.87 -4.59 6.62
C TRP A 23 18.16 -5.77 7.31
N GLY A 24 18.02 -6.89 6.60
CA GLY A 24 17.34 -8.09 7.08
C GLY A 24 15.82 -8.05 6.85
N PRO A 25 15.08 -8.94 7.51
CA PRO A 25 13.66 -9.12 7.28
C PRO A 25 12.86 -7.84 7.56
N LYS A 26 12.11 -7.36 6.56
CA LYS A 26 11.23 -6.21 6.74
C LYS A 26 10.20 -6.49 7.85
N PRO A 27 10.06 -5.60 8.85
CA PRO A 27 9.06 -5.78 9.89
C PRO A 27 7.67 -5.74 9.27
N PHE A 28 6.76 -6.53 9.83
CA PHE A 28 5.36 -6.49 9.43
C PHE A 28 4.73 -5.18 9.90
N ARG A 29 4.01 -4.51 9.01
CA ARG A 29 3.26 -3.29 9.28
C ARG A 29 1.88 -3.42 8.68
N VAL A 30 0.89 -2.92 9.40
CA VAL A 30 -0.46 -2.74 8.87
C VAL A 30 -0.42 -1.57 7.88
N LEU A 31 -1.05 -1.73 6.72
CA LEU A 31 -1.16 -0.67 5.74
C LEU A 31 -2.42 0.14 5.97
N ASP A 32 -2.33 1.47 5.89
CA ASP A 32 -3.47 2.36 6.14
C ASP A 32 -4.64 2.07 5.19
N CYS A 33 -4.35 1.72 3.93
CA CYS A 33 -5.36 1.36 2.94
C CYS A 33 -6.16 0.10 3.31
N TRP A 34 -5.60 -0.81 4.10
CA TRP A 34 -6.34 -1.99 4.58
C TRP A 34 -7.49 -1.60 5.49
N LEU A 35 -7.39 -0.47 6.20
CA LEU A 35 -8.43 -0.05 7.14
C LEU A 35 -9.72 0.40 6.44
N SER A 36 -9.62 0.82 5.18
CA SER A 36 -10.76 1.17 4.33
C SER A 36 -11.43 -0.06 3.72
N ASP A 37 -10.79 -1.23 3.78
CA ASP A 37 -11.32 -2.48 3.26
C ASP A 37 -12.24 -3.17 4.28
N SER A 38 -13.49 -3.40 3.90
CA SER A 38 -14.44 -4.12 4.76
C SER A 38 -13.97 -5.54 5.08
N SER A 39 -13.31 -6.21 4.13
CA SER A 39 -12.81 -7.59 4.28
C SER A 39 -11.64 -7.70 5.25
N PHE A 40 -10.89 -6.61 5.47
CA PHE A 40 -9.81 -6.58 6.45
C PHE A 40 -10.35 -6.78 7.86
N LYS A 41 -11.35 -5.97 8.26
CA LYS A 41 -11.96 -6.02 9.59
C LYS A 41 -12.57 -7.39 9.86
N GLU A 42 -13.24 -7.95 8.86
CA GLU A 42 -13.81 -9.29 8.93
C GLU A 42 -12.73 -10.36 9.11
N THR A 43 -11.64 -10.30 8.32
CA THR A 43 -10.51 -11.22 8.43
C THR A 43 -9.88 -11.19 9.82
N VAL A 44 -9.66 -9.99 10.38
CA VAL A 44 -9.13 -9.82 11.75
C VAL A 44 -10.08 -10.44 12.77
N LYS A 45 -11.38 -10.09 12.71
CA LYS A 45 -12.39 -10.59 13.65
C LYS A 45 -12.48 -12.11 13.61
N ASN A 46 -12.60 -12.70 12.43
CA ASN A 46 -12.75 -14.14 12.24
C ASN A 46 -11.51 -14.87 12.76
N CYS A 47 -10.31 -14.42 12.41
CA CYS A 47 -9.05 -15.00 12.89
C CYS A 47 -8.91 -14.89 14.41
N TRP A 48 -9.33 -13.76 15.00
CA TRP A 48 -9.24 -13.54 16.44
C TRP A 48 -10.20 -14.41 17.23
N LEU A 49 -11.41 -14.64 16.72
CA LEU A 49 -12.42 -15.48 17.39
C LEU A 49 -12.15 -16.98 17.19
N SER A 50 -11.58 -17.37 16.05
CA SER A 50 -11.28 -18.77 15.74
C SER A 50 -10.06 -19.30 16.50
N SER A 51 -9.16 -18.42 16.94
CA SER A 51 -7.95 -18.81 17.69
C SER A 51 -8.26 -18.98 19.18
N ARG A 52 -8.68 -20.19 19.57
CA ARG A 52 -8.77 -20.58 20.98
C ARG A 52 -7.49 -21.31 21.39
N LEU A 53 -6.68 -20.67 22.22
CA LEU A 53 -5.40 -21.22 22.71
C LEU A 53 -5.44 -21.32 24.24
N PRO A 54 -5.03 -22.45 24.82
CA PRO A 54 -4.89 -22.58 26.26
C PRO A 54 -3.60 -21.90 26.76
N GLY A 55 -3.53 -21.60 28.05
CA GLY A 55 -2.33 -21.10 28.73
C GLY A 55 -2.45 -19.69 29.31
N TRP A 56 -1.33 -19.13 29.76
CA TRP A 56 -1.26 -17.81 30.36
C TRP A 56 -1.60 -16.69 29.35
N GLY A 57 -2.27 -15.64 29.82
CA GLY A 57 -2.83 -14.57 28.97
C GLY A 57 -1.83 -13.93 28.00
N GLY A 58 -0.59 -13.66 28.43
CA GLY A 58 0.41 -13.08 27.53
C GLY A 58 0.94 -14.06 26.49
N PHE A 59 1.01 -15.35 26.79
CA PHE A 59 1.32 -16.39 25.79
C PHE A 59 0.20 -16.47 24.75
N VAL A 60 -1.05 -16.52 25.20
CA VAL A 60 -2.23 -16.53 24.33
C VAL A 60 -2.24 -15.29 23.42
N LEU A 61 -2.01 -14.10 23.97
CA LEU A 61 -1.97 -12.86 23.19
C LEU A 61 -0.87 -12.89 22.12
N LYS A 62 0.35 -13.27 22.50
CA LYS A 62 1.49 -13.37 21.58
C LYS A 62 1.22 -14.33 20.42
N GLU A 63 0.69 -15.52 20.70
CA GLU A 63 0.39 -16.49 19.65
C GLU A 63 -0.80 -16.05 18.77
N LYS A 64 -1.83 -15.40 19.34
CA LYS A 64 -2.93 -14.80 18.55
C LYS A 64 -2.42 -13.76 17.56
N ILE A 65 -1.55 -12.84 18.00
CA ILE A 65 -0.94 -11.82 17.14
C ILE A 65 -0.08 -12.47 16.05
N LYS A 66 0.66 -13.54 16.39
CA LYS A 66 1.47 -14.29 15.43
C LYS A 66 0.61 -14.96 14.34
N ILE A 67 -0.47 -15.62 14.72
CA ILE A 67 -1.42 -16.25 13.78
C ILE A 67 -2.05 -15.17 12.89
N LEU A 68 -2.54 -14.08 13.50
CA LEU A 68 -3.15 -12.97 12.78
C LEU A 68 -2.18 -12.36 11.77
N LYS A 69 -0.92 -12.13 12.15
CA LYS A 69 0.13 -11.64 11.25
C LYS A 69 0.31 -12.55 10.03
N GLN A 70 0.32 -13.86 10.20
CA GLN A 70 0.45 -14.79 9.07
C GLN A 70 -0.79 -14.75 8.17
N LYS A 71 -1.99 -14.72 8.76
CA LYS A 71 -3.25 -14.63 8.00
C LYS A 71 -3.31 -13.34 7.18
N LEU A 72 -2.92 -12.21 7.77
CA LEU A 72 -2.89 -10.91 7.09
C LEU A 72 -1.83 -10.83 6.00
N LYS A 73 -0.70 -11.53 6.12
CA LYS A 73 0.29 -11.62 5.04
C LYS A 73 -0.27 -12.32 3.80
N ILE A 74 -1.00 -13.42 4.02
CA ILE A 74 -1.65 -14.19 2.94
C ILE A 74 -2.75 -13.33 2.31
N TRP A 75 -3.67 -12.81 3.13
CA TRP A 75 -4.76 -11.95 2.68
C TRP A 75 -4.24 -10.73 1.90
N ASN A 76 -3.21 -10.04 2.37
CA ASN A 76 -2.64 -8.91 1.64
C ASN A 76 -2.09 -9.32 0.27
N LYS A 77 -1.45 -10.50 0.16
CA LYS A 77 -0.93 -10.99 -1.11
C LYS A 77 -2.07 -11.29 -2.10
N GLU A 78 -3.19 -11.81 -1.61
CA GLU A 78 -4.37 -12.18 -2.42
C GLU A 78 -5.21 -10.97 -2.82
N SER A 79 -5.49 -10.04 -1.89
CA SER A 79 -6.39 -8.91 -2.12
C SER A 79 -5.72 -7.68 -2.74
N TYR A 80 -4.52 -7.32 -2.27
CA TYR A 80 -3.82 -6.10 -2.67
C TYR A 80 -2.59 -6.37 -3.54
N GLY A 81 -1.83 -7.41 -3.21
CA GLY A 81 -0.61 -7.79 -3.92
C GLY A 81 0.33 -6.61 -4.12
N ASP A 82 0.83 -6.48 -5.34
CA ASP A 82 1.59 -5.31 -5.77
C ASP A 82 0.62 -4.22 -6.28
N THR A 83 0.32 -3.27 -5.39
CA THR A 83 -0.59 -2.14 -5.70
C THR A 83 -0.18 -1.34 -6.93
N LEU A 84 1.12 -1.18 -7.20
CA LEU A 84 1.60 -0.43 -8.37
C LEU A 84 1.31 -1.22 -9.65
N LYS A 85 1.61 -2.52 -9.65
CA LYS A 85 1.30 -3.39 -10.80
C LYS A 85 -0.20 -3.44 -11.09
N LYS A 86 -1.04 -3.40 -10.05
CA LYS A 86 -2.50 -3.36 -10.22
C LYS A 86 -2.94 -2.07 -10.89
N VAL A 87 -2.40 -0.92 -10.49
CA VAL A 87 -2.67 0.38 -11.14
C VAL A 87 -2.26 0.34 -12.60
N ILE A 88 -1.01 -0.03 -12.90
CA ILE A 88 -0.47 -0.09 -14.26
C ILE A 88 -1.34 -1.00 -15.15
N LYS A 89 -1.70 -2.18 -14.65
CA LYS A 89 -2.52 -3.12 -15.42
C LYS A 89 -3.90 -2.56 -15.76
N ILE A 90 -4.56 -1.88 -14.82
CA ILE A 90 -5.87 -1.28 -15.06
C ILE A 90 -5.74 -0.11 -16.05
N GLU A 91 -4.68 0.70 -15.96
CA GLU A 91 -4.39 1.76 -16.92
C GLU A 91 -4.15 1.21 -18.33
N GLU A 92 -3.38 0.13 -18.47
CA GLU A 92 -3.17 -0.55 -19.75
C GLU A 92 -4.48 -1.08 -20.36
N GLU A 93 -5.35 -1.71 -19.54
CA GLU A 93 -6.66 -2.19 -19.99
C GLU A 93 -7.58 -1.04 -20.43
N LEU A 94 -7.52 0.10 -19.74
CA LEU A 94 -8.32 1.28 -20.03
C LEU A 94 -7.82 1.99 -21.30
N ASN A 95 -6.51 2.15 -21.46
CA ASN A 95 -5.90 2.70 -22.68
C ASN A 95 -6.21 1.83 -23.89
N LYS A 96 -6.12 0.51 -23.76
CA LYS A 96 -6.49 -0.42 -24.83
C LYS A 96 -7.96 -0.26 -25.24
N LEU A 97 -8.86 -0.14 -24.26
CA LEU A 97 -10.29 0.09 -24.53
C LEU A 97 -10.52 1.43 -25.26
N GLU A 98 -9.78 2.47 -24.88
CA GLU A 98 -9.85 3.78 -25.54
C GLU A 98 -9.31 3.71 -26.97
N GLU A 99 -8.16 3.05 -27.20
CA GLU A 99 -7.58 2.82 -28.53
C GLU A 99 -8.52 2.08 -29.48
N GLU A 100 -9.17 1.01 -29.02
CA GLU A 100 -10.13 0.21 -29.80
C GLU A 100 -11.43 0.96 -30.13
N THR A 101 -11.69 2.08 -29.45
CA THR A 101 -12.91 2.87 -29.56
C THR A 101 -12.68 4.27 -30.13
N ILE A 102 -11.45 4.66 -30.50
CA ILE A 102 -11.14 6.00 -31.05
C ILE A 102 -12.04 6.37 -32.24
N HIS A 103 -12.31 5.40 -33.11
CA HIS A 103 -13.02 5.64 -34.38
C HIS A 103 -14.49 5.21 -34.37
N ARG A 104 -15.04 4.79 -33.22
CA ARG A 104 -16.44 4.34 -33.12
C ARG A 104 -17.06 4.69 -31.78
N GLN A 105 -18.38 4.69 -31.72
CA GLN A 105 -19.06 4.81 -30.43
C GLN A 105 -18.90 3.50 -29.63
N LEU A 106 -18.77 3.64 -28.30
CA LEU A 106 -18.75 2.50 -27.38
C LEU A 106 -20.13 1.83 -27.37
N SER A 107 -20.15 0.51 -27.27
CA SER A 107 -21.38 -0.21 -26.93
C SER A 107 -21.75 0.05 -25.46
N ALA A 108 -23.02 -0.21 -25.10
CA ALA A 108 -23.45 -0.09 -23.70
C ALA A 108 -22.64 -0.99 -22.75
N GLU A 109 -22.22 -2.16 -23.21
CA GLU A 109 -21.38 -3.09 -22.45
C GLU A 109 -19.98 -2.52 -22.23
N GLU A 110 -19.38 -1.94 -23.26
CA GLU A 110 -18.05 -1.32 -23.19
C GLU A 110 -18.06 -0.06 -22.33
N GLU A 111 -19.13 0.73 -22.38
CA GLU A 111 -19.31 1.89 -21.51
C GLU A 111 -19.43 1.47 -20.03
N SER A 112 -20.18 0.41 -19.74
CA SER A 112 -20.25 -0.18 -18.40
C SER A 112 -18.87 -0.67 -17.95
N LYS A 113 -18.15 -1.39 -18.82
CA LYS A 113 -16.80 -1.88 -18.53
C LYS A 113 -15.83 -0.73 -18.26
N ARG A 114 -15.89 0.36 -19.04
CA ARG A 114 -15.07 1.56 -18.83
C ARG A 114 -15.33 2.16 -17.46
N LYS A 115 -16.60 2.33 -17.06
CA LYS A 115 -16.97 2.85 -15.73
C LYS A 115 -16.41 1.96 -14.60
N GLN A 116 -16.54 0.64 -14.74
CA GLN A 116 -15.99 -0.32 -13.76
C GLN A 116 -14.46 -0.23 -13.67
N LEU A 117 -13.77 -0.13 -14.80
CA LEU A 117 -12.30 0.02 -14.83
C LEU A 117 -11.86 1.35 -14.21
N GLN A 118 -12.58 2.44 -14.46
CA GLN A 118 -12.31 3.75 -13.83
C GLN A 118 -12.50 3.70 -12.32
N GLU A 119 -13.56 3.07 -11.83
CA GLU A 119 -13.78 2.87 -10.39
C GLU A 119 -12.68 2.00 -9.77
N ALA A 120 -12.33 0.89 -10.43
CA ALA A 120 -11.26 0.00 -9.99
C ALA A 120 -9.90 0.73 -9.96
N LEU A 121 -9.62 1.57 -10.96
CA LEU A 121 -8.42 2.40 -11.03
C LEU A 121 -8.38 3.37 -9.86
N TRP A 122 -9.48 4.07 -9.58
CA TRP A 122 -9.58 5.01 -8.48
C TRP A 122 -9.24 4.35 -7.14
N VAL A 123 -9.82 3.18 -6.87
CA VAL A 123 -9.57 2.39 -5.65
C VAL A 123 -8.11 1.94 -5.58
N ALA A 124 -7.56 1.41 -6.68
CA ALA A 124 -6.18 0.93 -6.74
C ALA A 124 -5.18 2.08 -6.55
N ALA A 125 -5.41 3.22 -7.20
CA ALA A 125 -4.58 4.42 -7.10
C ALA A 125 -4.61 5.00 -5.68
N HIS A 126 -5.80 5.09 -5.06
CA HIS A 126 -5.92 5.52 -3.66
C HIS A 126 -5.18 4.61 -2.69
N ALA A 127 -5.28 3.29 -2.89
CA ALA A 127 -4.54 2.32 -2.07
C ALA A 127 -3.02 2.47 -2.25
N HIS A 128 -2.56 2.65 -3.49
CA HIS A 128 -1.14 2.87 -3.79
C HIS A 128 -0.62 4.18 -3.19
N GLU A 129 -1.37 5.27 -3.36
CA GLU A 129 -1.02 6.56 -2.78
C GLU A 129 -0.95 6.47 -1.25
N SER A 130 -1.94 5.86 -0.61
CA SER A 130 -1.94 5.64 0.84
C SER A 130 -0.68 4.87 1.30
N LEU A 131 -0.25 3.86 0.54
CA LEU A 131 0.97 3.12 0.82
C LEU A 131 2.22 4.02 0.71
N LEU A 132 2.30 4.85 -0.33
CA LEU A 132 3.40 5.80 -0.50
C LEU A 132 3.45 6.83 0.63
N ARG A 133 2.30 7.41 1.01
CA ARG A 133 2.19 8.36 2.12
C ARG A 133 2.68 7.75 3.45
N GLN A 134 2.30 6.50 3.71
CA GLN A 134 2.72 5.77 4.91
C GLN A 134 4.23 5.48 4.89
N LYS A 135 4.79 5.05 3.75
CA LYS A 135 6.23 4.81 3.56
C LYS A 135 7.06 6.08 3.71
N ALA A 136 6.59 7.19 3.15
CA ALA A 136 7.21 8.50 3.27
C ALA A 136 7.08 9.12 4.67
N ARG A 137 6.37 8.45 5.60
CA ARG A 137 6.12 8.92 6.97
C ARG A 137 5.49 10.32 7.00
N LEU A 138 4.65 10.67 6.02
CA LEU A 138 4.07 12.02 5.92
C LEU A 138 3.28 12.41 7.18
N ARG A 139 2.60 11.45 7.83
CA ARG A 139 1.93 11.71 9.11
C ARG A 139 2.90 12.09 10.22
N TRP A 140 4.09 11.47 10.28
CA TRP A 140 5.12 11.86 11.24
C TRP A 140 5.63 13.28 10.97
N ILE A 141 5.87 13.63 9.70
CA ILE A 141 6.27 14.99 9.32
C ILE A 141 5.20 16.01 9.73
N LYS A 142 3.92 15.67 9.58
CA LYS A 142 2.80 16.55 9.94
C LYS A 142 2.53 16.64 11.44
N LEU A 143 2.71 15.56 12.20
CA LEU A 143 2.20 15.41 13.57
C LEU A 143 3.29 15.23 14.64
N GLY A 144 4.53 14.90 14.22
CA GLY A 144 5.59 14.39 15.08
C GLY A 144 6.32 15.42 15.92
N ASP A 145 6.23 16.71 15.57
CA ASP A 145 6.85 17.79 16.35
C ASP A 145 5.87 18.44 17.34
N CYS A 146 4.56 18.20 17.19
CA CYS A 146 3.54 18.90 17.95
C CYS A 146 3.12 18.20 19.25
N ASN A 147 3.88 17.20 19.72
CA ASN A 147 3.53 16.38 20.89
C ASN A 147 2.02 16.02 20.91
N SER A 148 1.50 15.65 19.74
CA SER A 148 0.08 15.36 19.57
C SER A 148 -0.23 14.07 20.32
N ARG A 149 -1.45 13.93 20.86
CA ARG A 149 -1.95 12.75 21.62
C ARG A 149 -1.79 11.39 20.93
N TYR A 150 -1.31 11.39 19.68
CA TYR A 150 -0.99 10.23 18.87
C TYR A 150 0.40 9.63 19.18
N PHE A 151 1.32 10.43 19.73
CA PHE A 151 2.66 10.02 20.20
C PHE A 151 2.75 10.14 21.72
#